data_AF-A0A412P585-F1
#
_entry.id   AF-A0A412P585-F1
#
_cell.length_a   1.000
_cell.length_b   1.000
_cell.length_c   1.000
_cell.angle_alpha   90.00
_cell.angle_beta   90.00
_cell.angle_gamma   90.00
#
_symmetry.space_group_name_H-M   'P 1'
#
loop_
_entity.id
_entity.type
_entity.pdbx_description
1 polymer ?
#
loop_
_entity_poly.entity_id
_entity_poly.type
_entity_poly.pdbx_seq_one_letter_code
_entity_poly.pdbx_strand_id
1 'polypeptide(L)'
;MKRMKLMILTALAVLLSCSSKAGELRMASSDTKVIVAYVTSWSSIMPDPQYMTHINYAFGHVSETFNGVGIDNENRLRGIVALKAQKPELKIMLSIGGWGSGRFSEMAANDKYRLAFAKDCKRVVKEFDLDGIDIDWEYPTSAAANISASPDDTKNFTLLMRDIRKEIGKKKLLTLATVASAEYIDFKAILPYIDFVNIMSYDMGNAPKHHAALYRSENSGWMTVDAAVETHLKAGVPASKLVMGMPFYGRGGDGYPNFQDFNKVGHTREYRECWDEVAKVPYLANKAGKLVFGYENPRSLAIKCQYILKQKLLGGMYWDYDGDNEQGDLRRTVYEGLIEQKPFYDRTYRVLVLTESQGQHKPFSDAAVKWLVDESKVQNLQIQILNNTRLLAQKEVLEGTDLVIQLDFPPYTWPKEAEQNFINYINEGRGGWIGFHHATLLGDFDGYPLWQWFSDFMGGIRFQNYIAPLADGTVIVEDKEHPVMKGVDASFVVQDDEWYTYDKSPRPNVRVLAHVDESTYTPASAVKMGDHPVVWVNEGKAARNVYFQMGHSPKLFQSDDLTMMLSNAIRWTLKK
;
A
#
# COMPACT_ATOMS: atom_id res chain seq x y z
N MET A 1 11.66 24.47 91.57
CA MET A 1 13.01 25.09 91.67
C MET A 1 13.87 24.55 90.55
N LYS A 2 14.46 25.45 89.72
CA LYS A 2 15.75 25.39 88.98
C LYS A 2 16.25 24.00 88.51
N ARG A 3 16.77 23.74 87.30
CA ARG A 3 17.34 24.48 86.16
C ARG A 3 17.70 23.36 85.13
N MET A 4 17.37 23.47 83.84
CA MET A 4 18.30 23.90 82.78
C MET A 4 19.42 22.87 82.44
N LYS A 5 19.33 22.18 81.30
CA LYS A 5 20.19 22.43 80.11
C LYS A 5 19.89 21.46 78.95
N LEU A 6 19.94 22.09 77.78
CA LEU A 6 19.71 21.64 76.41
C LEU A 6 21.06 21.24 75.77
N MET A 7 21.09 20.18 74.93
CA MET A 7 21.83 20.07 73.64
C MET A 7 21.74 18.60 73.12
N ILE A 8 21.07 18.33 71.97
CA ILE A 8 21.67 18.08 70.61
C ILE A 8 22.39 16.70 70.56
N LEU A 9 22.18 15.71 69.67
CA LEU A 9 21.55 15.56 68.34
C LEU A 9 21.39 14.04 68.06
N THR A 10 20.27 13.58 67.48
CA THR A 10 20.17 12.61 66.34
C THR A 10 18.72 12.16 66.18
N ALA A 11 17.99 12.78 65.25
CA ALA A 11 16.67 12.33 64.82
C ALA A 11 16.80 11.65 63.46
N LEU A 12 16.45 10.35 63.42
CA LEU A 12 16.32 9.55 62.22
C LEU A 12 15.01 9.96 61.52
N ALA A 13 15.12 10.50 60.30
CA ALA A 13 13.96 10.86 59.49
C ALA A 13 13.30 9.61 58.89
N VAL A 14 12.10 9.27 59.37
CA VAL A 14 11.14 8.46 58.63
C VAL A 14 10.06 9.41 58.12
N LEU A 15 10.15 9.80 56.86
CA LEU A 15 9.11 10.58 56.20
C LEU A 15 7.97 9.64 55.80
N LEU A 16 6.85 9.75 56.51
CA LEU A 16 5.53 9.40 56.00
C LEU A 16 5.18 10.39 54.88
N SER A 17 4.96 9.88 53.67
CA SER A 17 4.18 10.60 52.66
C SER A 17 2.82 9.92 52.51
N CYS A 18 1.79 10.57 53.06
CA CYS A 18 0.41 10.35 52.67
C CYS A 18 0.25 10.64 51.17
N SER A 19 0.03 9.61 50.36
CA SER A 19 -0.41 9.78 48.98
C SER A 19 -1.93 9.55 48.93
N SER A 20 -2.64 10.65 48.76
CA SER A 20 -4.06 10.72 48.47
C SER A 20 -4.42 9.81 47.28
N LYS A 21 -5.30 8.82 47.51
CA LYS A 21 -6.05 8.15 46.45
C LYS A 21 -7.08 9.13 45.89
N ALA A 22 -6.65 10.02 45.00
CA ALA A 22 -7.52 10.61 44.02
C ALA A 22 -7.68 9.58 42.90
N GLY A 23 -8.85 8.94 42.82
CA GLY A 23 -9.20 8.14 41.67
C GLY A 23 -9.26 9.05 40.45
N GLU A 24 -8.34 8.86 39.50
CA GLU A 24 -8.54 9.35 38.15
C GLU A 24 -9.74 8.62 37.56
N LEU A 25 -10.90 9.27 37.60
CA LEU A 25 -11.93 9.06 36.60
C LEU A 25 -11.29 9.40 35.25
N ARG A 26 -10.75 8.37 34.57
CA ARG A 26 -10.54 8.44 33.13
C ARG A 26 -11.91 8.68 32.51
N MET A 27 -12.20 9.92 32.13
CA MET A 27 -13.21 10.20 31.13
C MET A 27 -12.79 9.44 29.88
N ALA A 28 -13.52 8.37 29.55
CA ALA A 28 -13.40 7.74 28.24
C ALA A 28 -13.98 8.72 27.20
N SER A 29 -13.15 9.59 26.64
CA SER A 29 -13.39 9.99 25.24
C SER A 29 -13.10 8.73 24.41
N SER A 30 -14.03 8.32 23.56
CA SER A 30 -13.71 7.26 22.59
C SER A 30 -12.80 7.88 21.52
N ASP A 31 -11.51 8.03 21.84
CA ASP A 31 -10.46 8.59 20.97
C ASP A 31 -10.07 7.66 19.81
N THR A 32 -10.73 6.51 19.66
CA THR A 32 -10.44 5.53 18.61
C THR A 32 -11.02 5.97 17.27
N LYS A 33 -10.18 5.96 16.22
CA LYS A 33 -10.62 6.24 14.85
C LYS A 33 -11.60 5.19 14.34
N VAL A 34 -12.45 5.61 13.39
CA VAL A 34 -13.35 4.71 12.67
C VAL A 34 -12.69 4.21 11.39
N ILE A 35 -12.85 2.91 11.10
CA ILE A 35 -12.53 2.30 9.81
C ILE A 35 -13.79 1.57 9.35
N VAL A 36 -14.45 2.13 8.32
CA VAL A 36 -15.64 1.53 7.70
C VAL A 36 -15.23 0.73 6.48
N ALA A 37 -15.46 -0.59 6.52
CA ALA A 37 -15.28 -1.48 5.38
C ALA A 37 -16.62 -1.68 4.66
N TYR A 38 -16.71 -1.33 3.38
CA TYR A 38 -17.82 -1.82 2.56
C TYR A 38 -17.58 -3.29 2.20
N VAL A 39 -18.57 -4.14 2.46
CA VAL A 39 -18.53 -5.59 2.19
C VAL A 39 -19.75 -5.94 1.37
N THR A 40 -19.52 -6.44 0.16
CA THR A 40 -20.56 -6.59 -0.86
C THR A 40 -21.31 -7.92 -0.73
N SER A 41 -22.58 -7.92 -1.14
CA SER A 41 -23.52 -9.05 -1.05
C SER A 41 -23.23 -10.13 -2.11
N TRP A 42 -22.60 -9.72 -3.22
CA TRP A 42 -22.20 -10.58 -4.33
C TRP A 42 -20.83 -11.24 -4.13
N SER A 43 -20.05 -10.79 -3.15
CA SER A 43 -18.77 -11.40 -2.80
C SER A 43 -18.94 -12.73 -2.05
N SER A 44 -17.96 -13.61 -2.20
CA SER A 44 -17.80 -14.81 -1.36
C SER A 44 -16.72 -14.66 -0.27
N ILE A 45 -15.90 -13.61 -0.32
CA ILE A 45 -14.78 -13.38 0.60
C ILE A 45 -15.34 -12.98 1.97
N MET A 46 -14.88 -13.63 3.04
CA MET A 46 -15.23 -13.22 4.41
C MET A 46 -14.19 -12.22 4.92
N PRO A 47 -14.60 -11.05 5.44
CA PRO A 47 -13.65 -10.05 5.91
C PRO A 47 -12.98 -10.48 7.22
N ASP A 48 -11.71 -10.15 7.37
CA ASP A 48 -10.95 -10.35 8.59
C ASP A 48 -11.19 -9.18 9.55
N PRO A 49 -12.03 -9.33 10.58
CA PRO A 49 -12.55 -8.20 11.36
C PRO A 49 -11.47 -7.45 12.13
N GLN A 50 -10.25 -7.99 12.28
CA GLN A 50 -9.18 -7.33 13.03
C GLN A 50 -8.85 -5.94 12.47
N TYR A 51 -8.91 -5.77 11.13
CA TYR A 51 -8.47 -4.55 10.43
C TYR A 51 -9.52 -3.45 10.25
N MET A 52 -10.72 -3.59 10.82
CA MET A 52 -11.79 -2.58 10.73
C MET A 52 -12.54 -2.43 12.04
N THR A 53 -13.23 -1.31 12.22
CA THR A 53 -14.10 -1.11 13.39
C THR A 53 -15.58 -1.20 13.01
N HIS A 54 -15.90 -0.94 11.74
CA HIS A 54 -17.25 -0.95 11.20
C HIS A 54 -17.29 -1.71 9.86
N ILE A 55 -18.38 -2.42 9.61
CA ILE A 55 -18.73 -2.99 8.31
C ILE A 55 -20.05 -2.38 7.84
N ASN A 56 -20.04 -1.83 6.64
CA ASN A 56 -21.24 -1.53 5.86
C ASN A 56 -21.49 -2.70 4.92
N TYR A 57 -22.51 -3.50 5.21
CA TYR A 57 -22.93 -4.56 4.30
C TYR A 57 -23.71 -3.93 3.15
N ALA A 58 -23.17 -4.05 1.94
CA ALA A 58 -23.72 -3.51 0.70
C ALA A 58 -24.37 -4.64 -0.11
N PHE A 59 -25.68 -4.64 -0.39
CA PHE A 59 -26.65 -3.62 -0.06
C PHE A 59 -27.99 -4.20 0.40
N GLY A 60 -28.75 -3.35 1.08
CA GLY A 60 -30.20 -3.40 1.06
C GLY A 60 -30.78 -2.38 0.10
N HIS A 61 -32.07 -2.47 -0.17
CA HIS A 61 -32.78 -1.59 -1.11
C HIS A 61 -34.14 -1.18 -0.59
N VAL A 62 -34.65 -0.05 -1.08
CA VAL A 62 -36.06 0.28 -0.90
C VAL A 62 -36.90 -0.75 -1.66
N SER A 63 -37.80 -1.43 -0.95
CA SER A 63 -38.70 -2.44 -1.50
C SER A 63 -39.53 -1.89 -2.66
N GLU A 64 -40.02 -2.76 -3.55
CA GLU A 64 -40.86 -2.37 -4.70
C GLU A 64 -42.14 -1.64 -4.30
N THR A 65 -42.64 -1.89 -3.10
CA THR A 65 -43.83 -1.26 -2.51
C THR A 65 -43.54 0.01 -1.73
N PHE A 66 -42.31 0.53 -1.80
CA PHE A 66 -41.81 1.75 -1.14
C PHE A 66 -41.88 1.77 0.39
N ASN A 67 -42.30 0.69 1.03
CA ASN A 67 -42.68 0.68 2.44
C ASN A 67 -41.79 -0.21 3.33
N GLY A 68 -40.71 -0.78 2.79
CA GLY A 68 -39.80 -1.65 3.52
C GLY A 68 -38.41 -1.75 2.88
N VAL A 69 -37.60 -2.61 3.49
CA VAL A 69 -36.20 -2.86 3.12
C VAL A 69 -36.06 -4.27 2.56
N GLY A 70 -35.63 -4.38 1.30
CA GLY A 70 -35.09 -5.61 0.73
C GLY A 70 -33.61 -5.75 1.08
N ILE A 71 -33.11 -6.97 1.24
CA ILE A 71 -31.70 -7.24 1.59
C ILE A 71 -31.14 -8.25 0.60
N ASP A 72 -30.05 -7.89 -0.06
CA ASP A 72 -29.37 -8.82 -0.93
C ASP A 72 -28.57 -9.84 -0.12
N ASN A 73 -28.81 -11.12 -0.39
CA ASN A 73 -28.08 -12.24 0.22
C ASN A 73 -28.07 -12.22 1.76
N GLU A 74 -29.25 -12.36 2.37
CA GLU A 74 -29.42 -12.41 3.83
C GLU A 74 -28.53 -13.45 4.54
N ASN A 75 -28.27 -14.59 3.90
CA ASN A 75 -27.41 -15.64 4.45
C ASN A 75 -25.98 -15.13 4.68
N ARG A 76 -25.44 -14.40 3.70
CA ARG A 76 -24.13 -13.77 3.84
C ARG A 76 -24.16 -12.70 4.92
N LEU A 77 -25.18 -11.84 4.98
CA LEU A 77 -25.31 -10.86 6.07
C LEU A 77 -25.26 -11.52 7.45
N ARG A 78 -25.95 -12.64 7.66
CA ARG A 78 -25.87 -13.41 8.92
C ARG A 78 -24.45 -13.91 9.20
N GLY A 79 -23.74 -14.38 8.17
CA GLY A 79 -22.32 -14.75 8.26
C GLY A 79 -21.41 -13.58 8.65
N ILE A 80 -21.64 -12.40 8.08
CA ILE A 80 -20.91 -11.17 8.43
C ILE A 80 -21.19 -10.76 9.88
N VAL A 81 -22.46 -10.82 10.31
CA VAL A 81 -22.84 -10.55 11.70
C VAL A 81 -22.15 -11.50 12.69
N ALA A 82 -21.98 -12.78 12.31
CA ALA A 82 -21.29 -13.76 13.14
C ALA A 82 -19.81 -13.42 13.41
N LEU A 83 -19.18 -12.55 12.62
CA LEU A 83 -17.80 -12.08 12.88
C LEU A 83 -17.65 -11.34 14.20
N LYS A 84 -18.75 -10.83 14.79
CA LYS A 84 -18.75 -10.27 16.15
C LYS A 84 -18.30 -11.28 17.22
N ALA A 85 -18.40 -12.59 16.95
CA ALA A 85 -17.85 -13.60 17.84
C ALA A 85 -16.30 -13.55 17.91
N GLN A 86 -15.64 -13.10 16.83
CA GLN A 86 -14.19 -12.91 16.76
C GLN A 86 -13.78 -11.53 17.29
N LYS A 87 -14.63 -10.51 17.05
CA LYS A 87 -14.39 -9.12 17.46
C LYS A 87 -15.67 -8.49 18.05
N PRO A 88 -15.93 -8.65 19.36
CA PRO A 88 -17.18 -8.22 20.00
C PRO A 88 -17.50 -6.73 19.88
N GLU A 89 -16.50 -5.88 19.69
CA GLU A 89 -16.65 -4.44 19.49
C GLU A 89 -17.02 -4.03 18.06
N LEU A 90 -16.91 -4.95 17.08
CA LEU A 90 -17.20 -4.70 15.67
C LEU A 90 -18.64 -4.22 15.48
N LYS A 91 -18.79 -3.13 14.72
CA LYS A 91 -20.09 -2.56 14.37
C LYS A 91 -20.48 -2.96 12.96
N ILE A 92 -21.69 -3.47 12.79
CA ILE A 92 -22.17 -3.93 11.49
C ILE A 92 -23.48 -3.23 11.17
N MET A 93 -23.51 -2.55 10.04
CA MET A 93 -24.65 -1.81 9.52
C MET A 93 -25.08 -2.40 8.19
N LEU A 94 -26.38 -2.31 7.88
CA LEU A 94 -26.86 -2.48 6.52
C LEU A 94 -26.79 -1.13 5.82
N SER A 95 -26.02 -1.05 4.73
CA SER A 95 -26.08 0.09 3.81
C SER A 95 -27.21 -0.13 2.83
N ILE A 96 -28.15 0.82 2.77
CA ILE A 96 -29.33 0.74 1.92
C ILE A 96 -29.16 1.73 0.78
N GLY A 97 -29.12 1.24 -0.47
CA GLY A 97 -29.00 2.05 -1.67
C GLY A 97 -27.88 1.58 -2.61
N GLY A 98 -26.93 2.48 -2.87
CA GLY A 98 -25.86 2.34 -3.86
C GLY A 98 -26.26 2.84 -5.25
N TRP A 99 -25.25 3.03 -6.11
CA TRP A 99 -25.41 3.49 -7.50
C TRP A 99 -26.49 2.72 -8.28
N GLY A 100 -27.51 3.44 -8.74
CA GLY A 100 -28.63 2.87 -9.51
C GLY A 100 -29.78 2.31 -8.67
N SER A 101 -29.65 2.24 -7.34
CA SER A 101 -30.75 1.85 -6.46
C SER A 101 -31.78 2.97 -6.33
N GLY A 102 -32.86 2.88 -7.11
CA GLY A 102 -33.95 3.86 -7.11
C GLY A 102 -34.96 3.74 -5.97
N ARG A 103 -36.15 4.35 -6.15
CA ARG A 103 -37.32 4.33 -5.24
C ARG A 103 -37.21 5.20 -3.98
N PHE A 104 -36.05 5.81 -3.73
CA PHE A 104 -35.88 6.69 -2.58
C PHE A 104 -36.73 7.95 -2.67
N SER A 105 -36.80 8.60 -3.84
CA SER A 105 -37.54 9.86 -4.01
C SER A 105 -39.02 9.68 -3.67
N GLU A 106 -39.65 8.62 -4.20
CA GLU A 106 -41.05 8.29 -3.95
C GLU A 106 -41.29 7.88 -2.49
N MET A 107 -40.42 7.04 -1.93
CA MET A 107 -40.51 6.60 -0.54
C MET A 107 -40.39 7.77 0.44
N ALA A 108 -39.43 8.67 0.21
CA ALA A 108 -39.17 9.79 1.10
C ALA A 108 -40.23 10.90 0.98
N ALA A 109 -40.79 11.12 -0.21
CA ALA A 109 -41.82 12.14 -0.45
C ALA A 109 -43.16 11.83 0.24
N ASN A 110 -43.48 10.57 0.49
CA ASN A 110 -44.75 10.17 1.09
C ASN A 110 -44.60 9.79 2.57
N ASP A 111 -45.30 10.51 3.45
CA ASP A 111 -45.25 10.27 4.91
C ASP A 111 -45.56 8.82 5.31
N LYS A 112 -46.54 8.18 4.67
CA LYS A 112 -46.90 6.79 4.96
C LYS A 112 -45.78 5.83 4.58
N TYR A 113 -45.17 6.01 3.41
CA TYR A 113 -44.07 5.16 2.94
C TYR A 113 -42.81 5.38 3.76
N ARG A 114 -42.43 6.64 3.99
CA ARG A 114 -41.27 7.00 4.80
C ARG A 114 -41.33 6.46 6.24
N LEU A 115 -42.49 6.58 6.89
CA LEU A 115 -42.69 6.04 8.24
C LEU A 115 -42.70 4.51 8.26
N ALA A 116 -43.27 3.87 7.24
CA ALA A 116 -43.24 2.41 7.12
C ALA A 116 -41.80 1.90 6.88
N PHE A 117 -41.07 2.53 5.97
CA PHE A 117 -39.66 2.25 5.71
C PHE A 117 -38.80 2.41 6.97
N ALA A 118 -38.95 3.52 7.70
CA ALA A 118 -38.24 3.74 8.96
C ALA A 118 -38.55 2.66 10.02
N LYS A 119 -39.80 2.22 10.11
CA LYS A 119 -40.20 1.12 11.00
C LYS A 119 -39.59 -0.21 10.54
N ASP A 120 -39.44 -0.42 9.24
CA ASP A 120 -38.84 -1.63 8.70
C ASP A 120 -37.32 -1.65 8.88
N CYS A 121 -36.63 -0.51 8.81
CA CYS A 121 -35.24 -0.37 9.24
C CYS A 121 -35.03 -0.89 10.67
N LYS A 122 -35.94 -0.55 11.60
CA LYS A 122 -35.91 -1.08 12.97
C LYS A 122 -36.13 -2.59 13.03
N ARG A 123 -37.02 -3.15 12.19
CA ARG A 123 -37.19 -4.61 12.07
C ARG A 123 -35.86 -5.25 11.65
N VAL A 124 -35.27 -4.77 10.57
CA VAL A 124 -34.00 -5.30 10.03
C VAL A 124 -32.88 -5.24 11.07
N VAL A 125 -32.71 -4.10 11.73
CA VAL A 125 -31.72 -3.93 12.81
C VAL A 125 -31.91 -4.96 13.92
N LYS A 126 -33.17 -5.26 14.28
CA LYS A 126 -33.47 -6.26 15.32
C LYS A 126 -33.28 -7.70 14.82
N GLU A 127 -33.74 -8.00 13.61
CA GLU A 127 -33.78 -9.35 13.06
C GLU A 127 -32.38 -9.91 12.72
N PHE A 128 -31.49 -9.03 12.27
CA PHE A 128 -30.11 -9.39 11.91
C PHE A 128 -29.10 -8.98 12.98
N ASP A 129 -29.53 -8.47 14.13
CA ASP A 129 -28.66 -7.97 15.20
C ASP A 129 -27.60 -6.95 14.71
N LEU A 130 -28.05 -5.99 13.89
CA LEU A 130 -27.20 -4.94 13.35
C LEU A 130 -26.98 -3.83 14.38
N ASP A 131 -25.86 -3.14 14.28
CA ASP A 131 -25.57 -1.95 15.07
C ASP A 131 -26.21 -0.69 14.50
N GLY A 132 -26.66 -0.69 13.24
CA GLY A 132 -27.26 0.48 12.63
C GLY A 132 -27.66 0.34 11.17
N ILE A 133 -27.98 1.49 10.57
CA ILE A 133 -28.33 1.67 9.17
C ILE A 133 -27.43 2.75 8.57
N ASP A 134 -26.98 2.52 7.35
CA ASP A 134 -26.32 3.51 6.51
C ASP A 134 -27.22 3.77 5.28
N ILE A 135 -27.41 5.04 4.91
CA ILE A 135 -28.20 5.42 3.73
C ILE A 135 -27.26 5.90 2.63
N ASP A 136 -27.33 5.22 1.48
CA ASP A 136 -26.52 5.52 0.29
C ASP A 136 -27.45 5.82 -0.91
N TRP A 137 -28.16 6.95 -0.85
CA TRP A 137 -29.01 7.39 -1.95
C TRP A 137 -28.16 8.21 -2.93
N GLU A 138 -28.00 7.70 -4.16
CA GLU A 138 -27.18 8.31 -5.21
C GLU A 138 -27.99 8.85 -6.41
N TYR A 139 -28.47 10.11 -6.42
CA TYR A 139 -28.46 11.09 -5.34
C TYR A 139 -29.81 11.80 -5.18
N PRO A 140 -30.15 12.34 -4.00
CA PRO A 140 -31.30 13.22 -3.84
C PRO A 140 -31.27 14.33 -4.91
N THR A 141 -32.40 14.67 -5.51
CA THR A 141 -32.55 15.72 -6.54
C THR A 141 -31.85 15.43 -7.89
N SER A 142 -31.14 14.31 -8.04
CA SER A 142 -30.36 13.98 -9.23
C SER A 142 -30.71 12.62 -9.80
N ALA A 143 -31.06 12.60 -11.09
CA ALA A 143 -31.33 11.36 -11.84
C ALA A 143 -30.06 10.77 -12.49
N ALA A 144 -28.85 11.18 -12.06
CA ALA A 144 -27.59 10.80 -12.69
C ALA A 144 -27.38 9.27 -12.78
N ALA A 145 -27.88 8.51 -11.79
CA ALA A 145 -27.83 7.05 -11.78
C ALA A 145 -29.03 6.37 -12.47
N ASN A 146 -29.78 7.11 -13.31
CA ASN A 146 -31.02 6.64 -13.93
C ASN A 146 -32.09 6.20 -12.89
N ILE A 147 -32.18 6.96 -11.80
CA ILE A 147 -33.17 6.79 -10.72
C ILE A 147 -34.17 7.95 -10.72
N SER A 148 -35.28 7.77 -10.01
CA SER A 148 -36.25 8.84 -9.73
C SER A 148 -35.63 9.94 -8.86
N ALA A 149 -35.98 11.20 -9.15
CA ALA A 149 -35.52 12.37 -8.41
C ALA A 149 -36.57 13.48 -8.43
N SER A 150 -36.55 14.31 -7.38
CA SER A 150 -37.41 15.48 -7.20
C SER A 150 -36.64 16.64 -6.58
N PRO A 151 -36.93 17.90 -6.93
CA PRO A 151 -36.37 19.07 -6.23
C PRO A 151 -36.64 19.09 -4.71
N ASP A 152 -37.70 18.40 -4.26
CA ASP A 152 -38.04 18.30 -2.83
C ASP A 152 -37.19 17.26 -2.08
N ASP A 153 -36.36 16.47 -2.77
CA ASP A 153 -35.64 15.35 -2.16
C ASP A 153 -34.70 15.80 -1.03
N THR A 154 -34.09 16.98 -1.09
CA THR A 154 -33.26 17.51 0.01
C THR A 154 -34.06 17.61 1.31
N LYS A 155 -35.29 18.12 1.24
CA LYS A 155 -36.20 18.22 2.39
C LYS A 155 -36.69 16.83 2.81
N ASN A 156 -37.06 15.98 1.85
CA ASN A 156 -37.58 14.65 2.12
C ASN A 156 -36.52 13.73 2.74
N PHE A 157 -35.26 13.87 2.33
CA PHE A 157 -34.11 13.20 2.93
C PHE A 157 -33.95 13.58 4.40
N THR A 158 -34.10 14.87 4.72
CA THR A 158 -34.07 15.33 6.12
C THR A 158 -35.16 14.66 6.96
N LEU A 159 -36.38 14.58 6.43
CA LEU A 159 -37.49 13.88 7.10
C LEU A 159 -37.22 12.38 7.24
N LEU A 160 -36.58 11.76 6.24
CA LEU A 160 -36.22 10.34 6.25
C LEU A 160 -35.23 10.06 7.38
N MET A 161 -34.14 10.83 7.46
CA MET A 161 -33.14 10.64 8.52
C MET A 161 -33.73 10.84 9.93
N ARG A 162 -34.63 11.83 10.09
CA ARG A 162 -35.38 12.03 11.35
C ARG A 162 -36.22 10.81 11.71
N ASP A 163 -36.98 10.30 10.74
CA ASP A 163 -37.95 9.22 10.97
C ASP A 163 -37.22 7.89 11.25
N ILE A 164 -36.14 7.58 10.52
CA ILE A 164 -35.28 6.42 10.82
C ILE A 164 -34.71 6.53 12.23
N ARG A 165 -34.11 7.68 12.59
CA ARG A 165 -33.54 7.89 13.94
C ARG A 165 -34.58 7.67 15.03
N LYS A 166 -35.81 8.15 14.82
CA LYS A 166 -36.91 7.96 15.77
C LYS A 166 -37.20 6.47 16.00
N GLU A 167 -37.18 5.66 14.95
CA GLU A 167 -37.52 4.23 15.03
C GLU A 167 -36.38 3.36 15.58
N ILE A 168 -35.15 3.53 15.09
CA ILE A 168 -34.00 2.72 15.50
C ILE A 168 -33.41 3.17 16.85
N GLY A 169 -33.73 4.39 17.28
CA GLY A 169 -33.30 4.97 18.55
C GLY A 169 -31.85 5.46 18.55
N LYS A 170 -31.42 6.07 19.67
CA LYS A 170 -30.09 6.69 19.81
C LYS A 170 -28.95 5.71 20.10
N LYS A 171 -29.25 4.45 20.39
CA LYS A 171 -28.24 3.41 20.69
C LYS A 171 -27.72 2.70 19.44
N LYS A 172 -28.41 2.86 18.31
CA LYS A 172 -28.04 2.29 17.02
C LYS A 172 -27.44 3.39 16.15
N LEU A 173 -26.53 3.03 15.26
CA LEU A 173 -25.89 3.96 14.35
C LEU A 173 -26.85 4.34 13.21
N LEU A 174 -26.83 5.61 12.83
CA LEU A 174 -27.42 6.12 11.59
C LEU A 174 -26.38 6.96 10.86
N THR A 175 -25.93 6.47 9.72
CA THR A 175 -24.92 7.12 8.88
C THR A 175 -25.43 7.28 7.46
N LEU A 176 -24.61 7.90 6.62
CA LEU A 176 -24.90 8.07 5.20
C LEU A 176 -23.61 8.16 4.39
N ALA A 177 -23.69 7.72 3.13
CA ALA A 177 -22.70 8.02 2.11
C ALA A 177 -23.11 9.25 1.30
N THR A 178 -22.14 10.07 0.90
CA THR A 178 -22.40 11.35 0.22
C THR A 178 -21.48 11.56 -0.96
N VAL A 179 -21.98 12.27 -1.98
CA VAL A 179 -21.17 12.75 -3.09
C VAL A 179 -20.03 13.64 -2.58
N ALA A 180 -18.86 13.59 -3.23
CA ALA A 180 -17.68 14.37 -2.86
C ALA A 180 -17.94 15.88 -2.78
N SER A 181 -18.89 16.42 -3.56
CA SER A 181 -19.22 17.85 -3.62
C SER A 181 -20.00 18.38 -2.41
N ALA A 182 -20.50 17.51 -1.52
CA ALA A 182 -21.44 17.85 -0.43
C ALA A 182 -22.77 18.46 -0.92
N GLU A 183 -23.16 18.21 -2.17
CA GLU A 183 -24.42 18.67 -2.73
C GLU A 183 -25.61 17.81 -2.25
N TYR A 184 -26.82 18.25 -2.61
CA TYR A 184 -28.10 17.52 -2.45
C TYR A 184 -28.66 17.37 -1.03
N ILE A 185 -27.83 17.50 0.01
CA ILE A 185 -28.19 17.25 1.41
C ILE A 185 -28.09 18.53 2.24
N ASP A 186 -29.13 18.81 3.04
CA ASP A 186 -29.04 19.82 4.12
C ASP A 186 -28.38 19.20 5.36
N PHE A 187 -27.04 19.23 5.39
CA PHE A 187 -26.27 18.65 6.48
C PHE A 187 -26.65 19.22 7.84
N LYS A 188 -26.85 20.54 7.95
CA LYS A 188 -27.20 21.19 9.22
C LYS A 188 -28.51 20.64 9.77
N ALA A 189 -29.50 20.40 8.91
CA ALA A 189 -30.79 19.87 9.31
C ALA A 189 -30.73 18.40 9.76
N ILE A 190 -29.82 17.58 9.20
CA ILE A 190 -29.70 16.16 9.57
C ILE A 190 -28.71 15.87 10.70
N LEU A 191 -27.82 16.79 11.05
CA LEU A 191 -26.81 16.63 12.11
C LEU A 191 -27.33 16.08 13.45
N PRO A 192 -28.54 16.45 13.94
CA PRO A 192 -29.10 15.89 15.17
C PRO A 192 -29.50 14.41 15.08
N TYR A 193 -29.64 13.88 13.86
CA TYR A 193 -30.14 12.52 13.61
C TYR A 193 -29.03 11.54 13.24
N ILE A 194 -27.89 12.00 12.76
CA ILE A 194 -26.80 11.14 12.27
C ILE A 194 -25.65 11.00 13.25
N ASP A 195 -24.94 9.88 13.18
CA ASP A 195 -23.70 9.65 13.93
C ASP A 195 -22.51 10.22 13.16
N PHE A 196 -22.33 9.84 11.89
CA PHE A 196 -21.28 10.35 11.01
C PHE A 196 -21.63 10.23 9.52
N VAL A 197 -20.83 10.89 8.68
CA VAL A 197 -20.93 10.96 7.22
C VAL A 197 -19.74 10.26 6.58
N ASN A 198 -20.00 9.37 5.63
CA ASN A 198 -19.00 8.73 4.77
C ASN A 198 -18.88 9.53 3.46
N ILE A 199 -17.80 10.28 3.28
CA ILE A 199 -17.56 11.04 2.04
C ILE A 199 -17.06 10.06 0.98
N MET A 200 -17.76 9.93 -0.15
CA MET A 200 -17.29 9.17 -1.31
C MET A 200 -16.26 10.01 -2.11
N SER A 201 -15.10 10.24 -1.50
CA SER A 201 -13.99 11.04 -2.06
C SER A 201 -13.16 10.25 -3.08
N TYR A 202 -13.86 9.62 -4.03
CA TYR A 202 -13.34 8.86 -5.16
C TYR A 202 -14.31 9.04 -6.35
N ASP A 203 -13.98 8.47 -7.50
CA ASP A 203 -14.74 8.64 -8.76
C ASP A 203 -14.89 10.08 -9.23
N MET A 204 -13.95 10.93 -8.82
CA MET A 204 -13.90 12.34 -9.23
C MET A 204 -13.28 12.54 -10.62
N GLY A 205 -13.05 11.46 -11.38
CA GLY A 205 -12.42 11.47 -12.70
C GLY A 205 -12.23 10.07 -13.25
N ASN A 206 -11.75 9.99 -14.48
CA ASN A 206 -11.25 8.77 -15.13
C ASN A 206 -9.95 9.14 -15.85
N ALA A 207 -9.13 8.15 -16.20
CA ALA A 207 -7.93 8.42 -17.00
C ALA A 207 -8.29 9.23 -18.27
N PRO A 208 -7.51 10.27 -18.62
CA PRO A 208 -6.18 10.60 -18.12
C PRO A 208 -6.13 11.46 -16.84
N LYS A 209 -7.21 11.49 -16.04
CA LYS A 209 -7.25 12.14 -14.72
C LYS A 209 -7.37 11.15 -13.56
N HIS A 210 -6.79 11.50 -12.42
CA HIS A 210 -6.94 10.79 -11.15
C HIS A 210 -8.36 10.90 -10.62
N HIS A 211 -8.93 9.78 -10.19
CA HIS A 211 -10.28 9.73 -9.61
C HIS A 211 -10.31 9.99 -8.09
N ALA A 212 -9.16 9.90 -7.42
CA ALA A 212 -9.06 10.02 -5.95
C ALA A 212 -7.82 10.82 -5.48
N ALA A 213 -7.36 11.78 -6.29
CA ALA A 213 -6.23 12.64 -5.95
C ALA A 213 -6.43 13.33 -4.58
N LEU A 214 -5.43 13.27 -3.70
CA LEU A 214 -5.50 13.93 -2.39
C LEU A 214 -5.50 15.45 -2.56
N TYR A 215 -4.52 15.96 -3.31
CA TYR A 215 -4.37 17.37 -3.62
C TYR A 215 -4.47 17.65 -5.12
N ARG A 216 -4.63 18.93 -5.47
CA ARG A 216 -4.81 19.38 -6.85
C ARG A 216 -3.48 19.33 -7.60
N SER A 217 -3.40 18.47 -8.63
CA SER A 217 -2.35 18.43 -9.64
C SER A 217 -2.94 18.68 -11.03
N GLU A 218 -2.07 18.78 -12.04
CA GLU A 218 -2.48 18.85 -13.44
C GLU A 218 -3.33 17.64 -13.87
N ASN A 219 -3.13 16.48 -13.22
CA ASN A 219 -3.82 15.24 -13.51
C ASN A 219 -5.02 14.98 -12.58
N SER A 220 -5.37 15.85 -11.63
CA SER A 220 -6.57 15.63 -10.81
C SER A 220 -7.85 15.70 -11.65
N GLY A 221 -8.85 14.90 -11.27
CA GLY A 221 -10.22 14.97 -11.79
C GLY A 221 -10.94 16.28 -11.42
N TRP A 222 -12.26 16.33 -11.53
CA TRP A 222 -13.03 17.57 -11.26
C TRP A 222 -12.89 18.03 -9.80
N MET A 223 -12.66 17.11 -8.86
CA MET A 223 -12.46 17.38 -7.43
C MET A 223 -11.28 16.59 -6.86
N THR A 224 -10.85 16.95 -5.65
CA THR A 224 -9.81 16.27 -4.87
C THR A 224 -10.36 15.87 -3.52
N VAL A 225 -9.73 14.90 -2.85
CA VAL A 225 -10.11 14.47 -1.51
C VAL A 225 -10.09 15.64 -0.52
N ASP A 226 -9.05 16.47 -0.58
CA ASP A 226 -8.93 17.65 0.29
C ASP A 226 -10.08 18.64 0.09
N ALA A 227 -10.43 18.94 -1.17
CA ALA A 227 -11.56 19.80 -1.48
C ALA A 227 -12.90 19.18 -1.03
N ALA A 228 -13.04 17.86 -1.14
CA ALA A 228 -14.22 17.14 -0.69
C ALA A 228 -14.39 17.26 0.83
N VAL A 229 -13.32 17.09 1.62
CA VAL A 229 -13.36 17.29 3.07
C VAL A 229 -13.69 18.75 3.40
N GLU A 230 -13.03 19.71 2.77
CA GLU A 230 -13.28 21.13 3.00
C GLU A 230 -14.73 21.54 2.72
N THR A 231 -15.34 21.06 1.63
CA THR A 231 -16.71 21.43 1.28
C THR A 231 -17.72 20.85 2.29
N HIS A 232 -17.50 19.64 2.81
CA HIS A 232 -18.34 19.07 3.86
C HIS A 232 -18.21 19.84 5.19
N LEU A 233 -17.00 20.28 5.53
CA LEU A 233 -16.77 21.17 6.68
C LEU A 233 -17.52 22.51 6.50
N LYS A 234 -17.44 23.12 5.31
CA LYS A 234 -18.14 24.37 4.96
C LYS A 234 -19.67 24.19 4.97
N ALA A 235 -20.18 23.02 4.59
CA ALA A 235 -21.59 22.66 4.68
C ALA A 235 -22.08 22.49 6.14
N GLY A 236 -21.16 22.42 7.10
CA GLY A 236 -21.43 22.45 8.53
C GLY A 236 -21.24 21.13 9.26
N VAL A 237 -20.74 20.08 8.59
CA VAL A 237 -20.45 18.81 9.26
C VAL A 237 -19.18 18.94 10.10
N PRO A 238 -19.21 18.64 11.41
CA PRO A 238 -18.00 18.66 12.23
C PRO A 238 -16.98 17.61 11.76
N ALA A 239 -15.68 17.92 11.83
CA ALA A 239 -14.61 16.97 11.51
C ALA A 239 -14.75 15.64 12.28
N SER A 240 -15.17 15.70 13.55
CA SER A 240 -15.44 14.53 14.40
C SER A 240 -16.62 13.66 13.96
N LYS A 241 -17.33 14.03 12.88
CA LYS A 241 -18.38 13.26 12.23
C LYS A 241 -18.06 12.95 10.75
N LEU A 242 -16.85 13.24 10.27
CA LEU A 242 -16.45 12.97 8.89
C LEU A 242 -15.56 11.73 8.80
N VAL A 243 -15.95 10.81 7.93
CA VAL A 243 -15.20 9.63 7.54
C VAL A 243 -14.84 9.76 6.06
N MET A 244 -13.54 9.72 5.75
CA MET A 244 -13.02 9.97 4.40
C MET A 244 -12.93 8.68 3.59
N GLY A 245 -13.53 8.65 2.39
CA GLY A 245 -13.52 7.49 1.50
C GLY A 245 -12.21 7.30 0.74
N MET A 246 -11.78 6.04 0.62
CA MET A 246 -10.57 5.60 -0.09
C MET A 246 -10.93 4.41 -1.00
N PRO A 247 -10.68 4.48 -2.32
CA PRO A 247 -11.04 3.38 -3.21
C PRO A 247 -9.98 2.28 -3.19
N PHE A 248 -10.40 1.02 -3.04
CA PHE A 248 -9.56 -0.17 -3.23
C PHE A 248 -9.62 -0.67 -4.68
N TYR A 249 -9.85 0.26 -5.60
CA TYR A 249 -9.93 0.07 -7.04
C TYR A 249 -9.37 1.32 -7.73
N GLY A 250 -9.24 1.27 -9.05
CA GLY A 250 -8.89 2.42 -9.86
C GLY A 250 -9.86 2.67 -11.01
N ARG A 251 -9.68 3.82 -11.65
CA ARG A 251 -10.42 4.25 -12.85
C ARG A 251 -9.47 4.45 -14.02
N GLY A 252 -9.84 3.86 -15.16
CA GLY A 252 -9.03 3.85 -16.37
C GLY A 252 -9.67 4.48 -17.58
N GLY A 253 -9.00 4.30 -18.72
CA GLY A 253 -9.36 4.81 -20.03
C GLY A 253 -8.23 4.54 -21.03
N ASP A 254 -8.38 5.03 -22.26
CA ASP A 254 -7.31 4.98 -23.28
C ASP A 254 -6.70 3.58 -23.52
N GLY A 255 -7.56 2.56 -23.59
CA GLY A 255 -7.17 1.17 -23.85
C GLY A 255 -6.94 0.33 -22.59
N TYR A 256 -6.98 0.94 -21.39
CA TYR A 256 -6.99 0.23 -20.12
C TYR A 256 -8.43 0.06 -19.59
N PRO A 257 -8.76 -0.98 -18.80
CA PRO A 257 -10.07 -1.12 -18.14
C PRO A 257 -10.55 0.15 -17.41
N ASN A 258 -11.79 0.57 -17.66
CA ASN A 258 -12.40 1.73 -17.00
C ASN A 258 -12.52 1.59 -15.47
N PHE A 259 -12.59 0.36 -14.97
CA PHE A 259 -12.64 0.01 -13.56
C PHE A 259 -11.84 -1.27 -13.35
N GLN A 260 -11.02 -1.30 -12.30
CA GLN A 260 -10.33 -2.52 -11.87
C GLN A 260 -9.97 -2.45 -10.38
N ASP A 261 -10.21 -3.54 -9.67
CA ASP A 261 -9.81 -3.72 -8.27
C ASP A 261 -8.30 -3.66 -8.10
N PHE A 262 -7.81 -3.15 -6.96
CA PHE A 262 -6.38 -3.05 -6.67
C PHE A 262 -5.67 -4.42 -6.78
N ASN A 263 -6.31 -5.50 -6.33
CA ASN A 263 -5.75 -6.84 -6.41
C ASN A 263 -5.53 -7.38 -7.84
N LYS A 264 -6.15 -6.76 -8.84
CA LYS A 264 -5.96 -7.06 -10.26
C LYS A 264 -5.06 -6.03 -10.95
N VAL A 265 -4.63 -4.98 -10.26
CA VAL A 265 -3.67 -4.03 -10.79
C VAL A 265 -2.33 -4.74 -10.90
N GLY A 266 -1.91 -4.95 -12.15
CA GLY A 266 -0.62 -5.53 -12.49
C GLY A 266 0.27 -4.48 -13.15
N HIS A 267 1.56 -4.56 -12.85
CA HIS A 267 2.57 -3.97 -13.72
C HIS A 267 2.76 -4.93 -14.88
N THR A 268 2.58 -4.44 -16.10
CA THR A 268 2.82 -5.22 -17.31
C THR A 268 3.85 -4.49 -18.16
N ARG A 269 4.40 -5.18 -19.15
CA ARG A 269 5.25 -4.59 -20.18
C ARG A 269 4.64 -3.37 -20.89
N GLU A 270 3.32 -3.27 -20.89
CA GLU A 270 2.58 -2.19 -21.55
C GLU A 270 2.39 -0.97 -20.64
N TYR A 271 2.43 -1.18 -19.32
CA TYR A 271 2.01 -0.20 -18.32
C TYR A 271 2.98 -0.13 -17.14
N ARG A 272 3.60 1.04 -16.97
CA ARG A 272 4.52 1.33 -15.87
C ARG A 272 3.80 2.08 -14.76
N GLU A 273 4.05 1.69 -13.50
CA GLU A 273 3.64 2.48 -12.34
C GLU A 273 4.45 3.78 -12.26
N CYS A 274 3.73 4.87 -12.07
CA CYS A 274 4.24 6.21 -11.86
C CYS A 274 3.62 6.78 -10.59
N TRP A 275 4.24 7.84 -10.06
CA TRP A 275 3.76 8.53 -8.87
C TRP A 275 3.53 10.01 -9.17
N ASP A 276 2.35 10.53 -8.83
CA ASP A 276 2.06 11.96 -8.90
C ASP A 276 2.44 12.62 -7.56
N GLU A 277 3.56 13.33 -7.55
CA GLU A 277 4.10 13.94 -6.32
C GLU A 277 3.22 15.04 -5.74
N VAL A 278 2.36 15.68 -6.54
CA VAL A 278 1.46 16.73 -6.04
C VAL A 278 0.17 16.09 -5.55
N ALA A 279 -0.45 15.22 -6.36
CA ALA A 279 -1.72 14.57 -6.01
C ALA A 279 -1.58 13.47 -4.94
N LYS A 280 -0.35 12.98 -4.68
CA LYS A 280 -0.02 11.93 -3.70
C LYS A 280 -0.75 10.61 -3.97
N VAL A 281 -0.83 10.22 -5.24
CA VAL A 281 -1.46 8.97 -5.70
C VAL A 281 -0.62 8.31 -6.80
N PRO A 282 -0.65 6.96 -6.89
CA PRO A 282 -0.04 6.24 -7.99
C PRO A 282 -0.92 6.27 -9.25
N TYR A 283 -0.32 5.97 -10.38
CA TYR A 283 -1.04 5.71 -11.63
C TYR A 283 -0.23 4.79 -12.55
N LEU A 284 -0.90 4.11 -13.48
CA LEU A 284 -0.25 3.43 -14.58
C LEU A 284 -0.17 4.36 -15.79
N ALA A 285 1.02 4.42 -16.39
CA ALA A 285 1.29 5.11 -17.63
C ALA A 285 1.59 4.12 -18.76
N ASN A 286 1.11 4.39 -19.96
CA ASN A 286 1.51 3.62 -21.15
C ASN A 286 2.93 4.00 -21.62
N LYS A 287 3.43 3.33 -22.67
CA LYS A 287 4.78 3.60 -23.25
C LYS A 287 5.00 5.05 -23.72
N ALA A 288 3.93 5.81 -23.99
CA ALA A 288 4.01 7.23 -24.33
C ALA A 288 4.03 8.16 -23.09
N GLY A 289 4.02 7.60 -21.87
CA GLY A 289 3.97 8.34 -20.63
C GLY A 289 2.59 8.89 -20.26
N LYS A 290 1.53 8.49 -20.98
CA LYS A 290 0.16 8.95 -20.71
C LYS A 290 -0.45 8.14 -19.57
N LEU A 291 -1.04 8.82 -18.59
CA LEU A 291 -1.86 8.20 -17.53
C LEU A 291 -3.04 7.46 -18.16
N VAL A 292 -3.10 6.14 -17.96
CA VAL A 292 -4.20 5.28 -18.45
C VAL A 292 -5.02 4.66 -17.32
N PHE A 293 -4.53 4.69 -16.08
CA PHE A 293 -5.24 4.16 -14.92
C PHE A 293 -4.77 4.82 -13.62
N GLY A 294 -5.67 5.50 -12.90
CA GLY A 294 -5.38 6.05 -11.56
C GLY A 294 -6.02 5.18 -10.47
N TYR A 295 -5.27 4.91 -9.39
CA TYR A 295 -5.69 3.97 -8.32
C TYR A 295 -5.03 4.34 -6.97
N GLU A 296 -5.21 3.50 -5.95
CA GLU A 296 -4.55 3.62 -4.64
C GLU A 296 -3.57 2.47 -4.37
N ASN A 297 -2.49 2.74 -3.63
CA ASN A 297 -1.58 1.73 -3.13
C ASN A 297 -1.28 1.99 -1.62
N PRO A 298 -0.50 1.14 -0.93
CA PRO A 298 -0.16 1.37 0.47
C PRO A 298 0.46 2.75 0.76
N ARG A 299 1.29 3.28 -0.15
CA ARG A 299 1.90 4.61 0.02
C ARG A 299 0.83 5.71 0.04
N SER A 300 -0.08 5.73 -0.92
CA SER A 300 -1.12 6.76 -0.99
C SER A 300 -2.14 6.65 0.14
N LEU A 301 -2.54 5.42 0.53
CA LEU A 301 -3.44 5.21 1.66
C LEU A 301 -2.83 5.64 2.99
N ALA A 302 -1.55 5.38 3.22
CA ALA A 302 -0.89 5.80 4.45
C ALA A 302 -0.78 7.34 4.54
N ILE A 303 -0.46 8.03 3.43
CA ILE A 303 -0.50 9.50 3.36
C ILE A 303 -1.92 10.02 3.66
N LYS A 304 -2.94 9.38 3.11
CA LYS A 304 -4.35 9.70 3.38
C LYS A 304 -4.75 9.46 4.84
N CYS A 305 -4.24 8.41 5.48
CA CYS A 305 -4.42 8.19 6.91
C CYS A 305 -3.82 9.33 7.74
N GLN A 306 -2.62 9.80 7.39
CA GLN A 306 -2.03 10.97 8.05
C GLN A 306 -2.86 12.24 7.84
N TYR A 307 -3.41 12.43 6.65
CA TYR A 307 -4.32 13.52 6.36
C TYR A 307 -5.56 13.45 7.28
N ILE A 308 -6.21 12.29 7.42
CA ILE A 308 -7.34 12.06 8.35
C ILE A 308 -6.96 12.47 9.78
N LEU A 309 -5.79 12.03 10.26
CA LEU A 309 -5.31 12.38 11.60
C LEU A 309 -5.07 13.89 11.76
N LYS A 310 -4.38 14.51 10.79
CA LYS A 310 -4.05 15.94 10.79
C LYS A 310 -5.28 16.83 10.77
N GLN A 311 -6.29 16.47 9.96
CA GLN A 311 -7.56 17.18 9.86
C GLN A 311 -8.53 16.84 11.00
N LYS A 312 -8.13 15.95 11.93
CA LYS A 312 -8.94 15.50 13.07
C LYS A 312 -10.29 14.92 12.64
N LEU A 313 -10.32 14.25 11.49
CA LEU A 313 -11.51 13.56 11.02
C LEU A 313 -11.81 12.35 11.92
N LEU A 314 -13.05 11.87 11.90
CA LEU A 314 -13.48 10.71 12.69
C LEU A 314 -12.75 9.43 12.25
N GLY A 315 -12.50 9.27 10.95
CA GLY A 315 -11.92 8.04 10.43
C GLY A 315 -11.81 7.97 8.92
N GLY A 316 -11.58 6.76 8.42
CA GLY A 316 -11.55 6.41 7.01
C GLY A 316 -12.60 5.35 6.65
N MET A 317 -13.04 5.36 5.41
CA MET A 317 -13.90 4.34 4.81
C MET A 317 -13.22 3.84 3.55
N TYR A 318 -13.42 2.57 3.19
CA TYR A 318 -12.98 2.07 1.89
C TYR A 318 -14.08 1.32 1.13
N TRP A 319 -14.10 1.56 -0.18
CA TRP A 319 -14.88 0.85 -1.17
C TRP A 319 -13.93 0.04 -2.07
N ASP A 320 -13.98 -1.28 -2.10
CA ASP A 320 -14.61 -2.16 -1.11
C ASP A 320 -13.63 -3.25 -0.68
N TYR A 321 -14.00 -4.06 0.31
CA TYR A 321 -13.12 -5.05 0.92
C TYR A 321 -12.50 -6.01 -0.11
N ASP A 322 -13.26 -6.40 -1.13
CA ASP A 322 -12.81 -7.33 -2.17
C ASP A 322 -11.79 -6.71 -3.13
N GLY A 323 -11.64 -5.39 -3.11
CA GLY A 323 -10.64 -4.69 -3.91
C GLY A 323 -9.20 -4.96 -3.47
N ASP A 324 -9.01 -5.35 -2.20
CA ASP A 324 -7.70 -5.58 -1.61
C ASP A 324 -7.09 -6.93 -2.02
N ASN A 325 -5.77 -7.07 -1.90
CA ASN A 325 -5.08 -8.31 -2.19
C ASN A 325 -5.20 -9.33 -1.03
N GLU A 326 -4.83 -10.57 -1.31
CA GLU A 326 -4.89 -11.66 -0.34
C GLU A 326 -4.09 -11.32 0.93
N GLN A 327 -2.91 -10.71 0.76
CA GLN A 327 -2.06 -10.29 1.86
C GLN A 327 -2.76 -9.22 2.71
N GLY A 328 -3.59 -8.36 2.13
CA GLY A 328 -4.28 -7.28 2.82
C GLY A 328 -3.49 -6.01 2.96
N ASP A 329 -2.69 -5.69 1.94
CA ASP A 329 -1.82 -4.53 2.00
C ASP A 329 -2.60 -3.23 2.20
N LEU A 330 -3.76 -3.05 1.57
CA LEU A 330 -4.53 -1.81 1.72
C LEU A 330 -5.25 -1.75 3.07
N ARG A 331 -5.99 -2.79 3.47
CA ARG A 331 -6.72 -2.81 4.75
C ARG A 331 -5.80 -2.72 5.97
N ARG A 332 -4.64 -3.40 5.91
CA ARG A 332 -3.61 -3.28 6.95
C ARG A 332 -3.05 -1.88 7.03
N THR A 333 -2.73 -1.27 5.89
CA THR A 333 -2.22 0.11 5.85
C THR A 333 -3.19 1.07 6.52
N VAL A 334 -4.49 0.95 6.25
CA VAL A 334 -5.52 1.80 6.88
C VAL A 334 -5.61 1.54 8.39
N TYR A 335 -5.58 0.27 8.80
CA TYR A 335 -5.59 -0.11 10.22
C TYR A 335 -4.38 0.42 10.99
N GLU A 336 -3.18 0.16 10.47
CA GLU A 336 -1.91 0.60 11.04
C GLU A 336 -1.84 2.14 11.09
N GLY A 337 -2.32 2.82 10.06
CA GLY A 337 -2.31 4.28 9.97
C GLY A 337 -3.30 4.96 10.93
N LEU A 338 -4.49 4.40 11.14
CA LEU A 338 -5.56 5.06 11.91
C LEU A 338 -5.73 4.53 13.33
N ILE A 339 -5.57 3.22 13.56
CA ILE A 339 -5.77 2.59 14.87
C ILE A 339 -4.46 2.52 15.63
N GLU A 340 -3.43 1.92 15.03
CA GLU A 340 -2.11 1.82 15.67
C GLU A 340 -1.35 3.15 15.62
N GLN A 341 -1.76 4.03 14.69
CA GLN A 341 -1.09 5.31 14.40
C GLN A 341 0.41 5.10 14.20
N LYS A 342 0.78 3.99 13.54
CA LYS A 342 2.16 3.72 13.15
C LYS A 342 2.63 4.92 12.34
N PRO A 343 3.79 5.50 12.69
CA PRO A 343 4.28 6.66 11.97
C PRO A 343 4.65 6.24 10.56
N PHE A 344 3.76 6.55 9.62
CA PHE A 344 4.07 6.45 8.21
C PHE A 344 4.88 7.67 7.81
N TYR A 345 6.20 7.60 7.93
CA TYR A 345 6.98 8.55 7.16
C TYR A 345 6.83 8.11 5.71
N ASP A 346 6.59 9.05 4.79
CA ASP A 346 6.95 8.85 3.39
C ASP A 346 8.49 8.75 3.35
N ARG A 347 9.00 7.67 3.95
CA ARG A 347 10.38 7.49 4.33
C ARG A 347 11.09 7.26 3.03
N THR A 348 11.87 8.24 2.66
CA THR A 348 12.77 8.08 1.55
C THR A 348 13.83 7.04 1.94
N TYR A 349 13.85 5.91 1.23
CA TYR A 349 14.84 4.85 1.47
C TYR A 349 16.18 5.31 0.93
N ARG A 350 17.23 5.20 1.76
CA ARG A 350 18.58 5.61 1.38
C ARG A 350 19.23 4.48 0.60
N VAL A 351 19.43 4.69 -0.69
CA VAL A 351 20.01 3.71 -1.61
C VAL A 351 21.40 4.17 -2.02
N LEU A 352 22.40 3.35 -1.73
CA LEU A 352 23.77 3.57 -2.15
C LEU A 352 24.02 2.74 -3.41
N VAL A 353 24.39 3.40 -4.50
CA VAL A 353 24.66 2.76 -5.79
C VAL A 353 26.16 2.81 -6.06
N LEU A 354 26.82 1.65 -6.03
CA LEU A 354 28.22 1.49 -6.42
C LEU A 354 28.29 1.26 -7.93
N THR A 355 29.03 2.09 -8.66
CA THR A 355 29.16 2.00 -10.12
C THR A 355 30.59 1.79 -10.57
N GLU A 356 30.80 0.89 -11.51
CA GLU A 356 32.02 0.88 -12.30
C GLU A 356 31.97 2.01 -13.35
N SER A 357 32.64 3.13 -13.04
CA SER A 357 32.52 4.36 -13.84
C SER A 357 33.42 4.42 -15.08
N GLN A 358 34.18 3.36 -15.38
CA GLN A 358 35.17 3.29 -16.45
C GLN A 358 35.09 1.93 -17.16
N GLY A 359 35.78 1.80 -18.30
CA GLY A 359 35.88 0.51 -18.99
C GLY A 359 34.59 0.08 -19.71
N GLN A 360 34.48 -1.23 -19.96
CA GLN A 360 33.44 -1.81 -20.80
C GLN A 360 32.06 -1.86 -20.12
N HIS A 361 31.99 -1.82 -18.78
CA HIS A 361 30.74 -1.83 -18.01
C HIS A 361 30.11 -0.45 -17.80
N LYS A 362 30.84 0.64 -18.11
CA LYS A 362 30.34 2.01 -17.93
C LYS A 362 28.99 2.26 -18.65
N PRO A 363 28.78 1.81 -19.90
CA PRO A 363 27.50 2.02 -20.59
C PRO A 363 26.31 1.40 -19.86
N PHE A 364 26.46 0.19 -19.29
CA PHE A 364 25.43 -0.43 -18.47
C PHE A 364 25.17 0.37 -17.20
N SER A 365 26.22 0.73 -16.46
CA SER A 365 26.12 1.54 -15.23
C SER A 365 25.40 2.88 -15.47
N ASP A 366 25.68 3.57 -16.58
CA ASP A 366 25.02 4.82 -16.94
C ASP A 366 23.51 4.60 -17.23
N ALA A 367 23.17 3.55 -17.97
CA ALA A 367 21.78 3.19 -18.29
C ALA A 367 20.99 2.81 -17.01
N ALA A 368 21.61 2.04 -16.13
CA ALA A 368 21.06 1.64 -14.84
C ALA A 368 20.77 2.84 -13.93
N VAL A 369 21.74 3.76 -13.80
CA VAL A 369 21.56 4.98 -13.01
C VAL A 369 20.41 5.82 -13.56
N LYS A 370 20.32 5.98 -14.88
CA LYS A 370 19.21 6.73 -15.50
C LYS A 370 17.86 6.11 -15.17
N TRP A 371 17.74 4.80 -15.26
CA TRP A 371 16.52 4.08 -14.90
C TRP A 371 16.18 4.21 -13.40
N LEU A 372 17.18 4.06 -12.53
CA LEU A 372 17.03 4.18 -11.08
C LEU A 372 16.53 5.57 -10.64
N VAL A 373 16.93 6.65 -11.34
CA VAL A 373 16.42 8.01 -11.05
C VAL A 373 14.92 8.13 -11.29
N ASP A 374 14.36 7.42 -12.28
CA ASP A 374 12.92 7.42 -12.49
C ASP A 374 12.22 6.48 -11.51
N GLU A 375 12.84 5.35 -11.18
CA GLU A 375 12.31 4.41 -10.19
C GLU A 375 12.31 5.00 -8.76
N SER A 376 13.25 5.90 -8.47
CA SER A 376 13.37 6.56 -7.18
C SER A 376 12.13 7.38 -6.82
N LYS A 377 11.43 7.93 -7.83
CA LYS A 377 10.19 8.70 -7.63
C LYS A 377 9.03 7.79 -7.27
N VAL A 378 8.98 6.61 -7.89
CA VAL A 378 7.93 5.60 -7.70
C VAL A 378 8.04 4.99 -6.31
N GLN A 379 9.24 4.50 -5.97
CA GLN A 379 9.49 3.76 -4.74
C GLN A 379 10.02 4.64 -3.58
N ASN A 380 10.03 5.97 -3.76
CA ASN A 380 10.55 6.95 -2.80
C ASN A 380 11.98 6.62 -2.32
N LEU A 381 12.94 6.66 -3.24
CA LEU A 381 14.35 6.36 -2.99
C LEU A 381 15.19 7.64 -3.04
N GLN A 382 16.14 7.77 -2.11
CA GLN A 382 17.22 8.76 -2.15
C GLN A 382 18.48 8.03 -2.59
N ILE A 383 18.94 8.35 -3.80
CA ILE A 383 20.08 7.67 -4.40
C ILE A 383 21.37 8.46 -4.14
N GLN A 384 22.37 7.79 -3.59
CA GLN A 384 23.76 8.25 -3.52
C GLN A 384 24.63 7.35 -4.41
N ILE A 385 25.27 7.93 -5.43
CA ILE A 385 26.11 7.19 -6.36
C ILE A 385 27.57 7.33 -5.94
N LEU A 386 28.28 6.21 -5.81
CA LEU A 386 29.70 6.16 -5.54
C LEU A 386 30.41 5.34 -6.62
N ASN A 387 31.57 5.80 -7.07
CA ASN A 387 32.44 5.09 -8.02
C ASN A 387 33.67 4.47 -7.36
N ASN A 388 33.67 4.39 -6.03
CA ASN A 388 34.69 3.74 -5.21
C ASN A 388 34.09 3.44 -3.83
N THR A 389 34.75 2.57 -3.06
CA THR A 389 34.24 2.08 -1.78
C THR A 389 34.93 2.71 -0.56
N ARG A 390 35.72 3.78 -0.73
CA ARG A 390 36.45 4.42 0.38
C ARG A 390 35.52 4.97 1.46
N LEU A 391 34.35 5.49 1.07
CA LEU A 391 33.36 5.97 2.03
C LEU A 391 32.74 4.84 2.86
N LEU A 392 32.69 3.60 2.35
CA LEU A 392 32.15 2.45 3.08
C LEU A 392 33.06 2.01 4.24
N ALA A 393 34.31 2.50 4.30
CA ALA A 393 35.16 2.34 5.47
C ALA A 393 34.63 3.09 6.71
N GLN A 394 33.78 4.11 6.50
CA GLN A 394 33.05 4.80 7.57
C GLN A 394 31.75 4.03 7.86
N LYS A 395 31.67 3.42 9.04
CA LYS A 395 30.57 2.52 9.43
C LYS A 395 29.19 3.20 9.33
N GLU A 396 29.15 4.50 9.60
CA GLU A 396 27.96 5.34 9.60
C GLU A 396 27.29 5.39 8.21
N VAL A 397 28.07 5.21 7.13
CA VAL A 397 27.56 5.20 5.76
C VAL A 397 26.63 4.00 5.55
N LEU A 398 27.05 2.79 5.94
CA LEU A 398 26.23 1.58 5.80
C LEU A 398 25.14 1.47 6.88
N GLU A 399 25.36 2.01 8.08
CA GLU A 399 24.29 2.21 9.08
C GLU A 399 23.21 3.16 8.56
N GLY A 400 23.63 4.10 7.72
CA GLY A 400 22.79 5.05 7.03
C GLY A 400 22.16 4.54 5.73
N THR A 401 22.32 3.27 5.35
CA THR A 401 21.92 2.78 4.03
C THR A 401 20.84 1.71 4.17
N ASP A 402 19.72 1.86 3.48
CA ASP A 402 18.65 0.86 3.44
C ASP A 402 18.89 -0.21 2.38
N LEU A 403 19.55 0.16 1.27
CA LEU A 403 19.88 -0.76 0.17
C LEU A 403 21.21 -0.37 -0.50
N VAL A 404 22.08 -1.35 -0.73
CA VAL A 404 23.25 -1.21 -1.61
C VAL A 404 22.95 -1.85 -2.95
N ILE A 405 23.09 -1.11 -4.05
CA ILE A 405 23.04 -1.64 -5.42
C ILE A 405 24.45 -1.56 -6.00
N GLN A 406 25.05 -2.70 -6.32
CA GLN A 406 26.39 -2.83 -6.87
C GLN A 406 26.29 -3.10 -8.38
N LEU A 407 26.37 -2.02 -9.16
CA LEU A 407 26.39 -2.02 -10.62
C LEU A 407 27.83 -2.24 -11.08
N ASP A 408 28.18 -3.50 -11.26
CA ASP A 408 29.45 -3.99 -11.81
C ASP A 408 30.71 -3.55 -11.08
N PHE A 409 30.61 -2.90 -9.92
CA PHE A 409 31.78 -2.51 -9.17
C PHE A 409 32.49 -3.76 -8.63
N PRO A 410 33.76 -4.04 -8.96
CA PRO A 410 34.41 -5.28 -8.57
C PRO A 410 34.69 -5.36 -7.05
N PRO A 411 34.61 -6.54 -6.43
CA PRO A 411 34.75 -6.68 -4.98
C PRO A 411 36.22 -6.66 -4.49
N TYR A 412 37.20 -6.97 -5.35
CA TYR A 412 38.59 -7.23 -4.94
C TYR A 412 39.42 -5.98 -4.63
N THR A 413 38.94 -4.78 -4.99
CA THR A 413 39.64 -3.50 -4.72
C THR A 413 39.12 -2.76 -3.49
N TRP A 414 38.23 -3.38 -2.71
CA TRP A 414 37.63 -2.73 -1.55
C TRP A 414 38.64 -2.58 -0.40
N PRO A 415 38.67 -1.43 0.29
CA PRO A 415 39.41 -1.31 1.55
C PRO A 415 38.94 -2.35 2.57
N LYS A 416 39.84 -2.90 3.40
CA LYS A 416 39.49 -3.94 4.38
C LYS A 416 38.45 -3.50 5.40
N GLU A 417 38.43 -2.22 5.74
CA GLU A 417 37.41 -1.63 6.60
C GLU A 417 36.04 -1.60 5.90
N ALA A 418 36.00 -1.30 4.60
CA ALA A 418 34.78 -1.34 3.81
C ALA A 418 34.26 -2.78 3.67
N GLU A 419 35.15 -3.76 3.43
CA GLU A 419 34.81 -5.18 3.44
C GLU A 419 34.14 -5.57 4.76
N GLN A 420 34.77 -5.24 5.90
CA GLN A 420 34.24 -5.62 7.22
C GLN A 420 32.90 -4.94 7.54
N ASN A 421 32.74 -3.66 7.19
CA ASN A 421 31.48 -2.95 7.40
C ASN A 421 30.36 -3.54 6.53
N PHE A 422 30.67 -3.95 5.29
CA PHE A 422 29.71 -4.62 4.41
C PHE A 422 29.34 -6.02 4.93
N ILE A 423 30.29 -6.79 5.45
CA ILE A 423 30.03 -8.08 6.11
C ILE A 423 29.01 -7.90 7.24
N ASN A 424 29.23 -6.90 8.10
CA ASN A 424 28.33 -6.61 9.22
C ASN A 424 26.95 -6.16 8.71
N TYR A 425 26.90 -5.29 7.71
CA TYR A 425 25.66 -4.85 7.06
C TYR A 425 24.79 -6.02 6.59
N ILE A 426 25.40 -7.01 5.93
CA ILE A 426 24.71 -8.20 5.42
C ILE A 426 24.34 -9.19 6.54
N ASN A 427 25.28 -9.52 7.42
CA ASN A 427 25.06 -10.54 8.45
C ASN A 427 24.10 -10.08 9.55
N GLU A 428 24.03 -8.78 9.83
CA GLU A 428 23.12 -8.22 10.84
C GLU A 428 21.75 -7.80 10.26
N GLY A 429 21.54 -7.91 8.94
CA GLY A 429 20.27 -7.55 8.31
C GLY A 429 19.95 -6.06 8.38
N ARG A 430 20.96 -5.19 8.35
CA ARG A 430 20.78 -3.73 8.49
C ARG A 430 20.05 -3.11 7.29
N GLY A 431 20.16 -3.73 6.12
CA GLY A 431 19.44 -3.38 4.90
C GLY A 431 19.45 -4.54 3.90
N GLY A 432 19.48 -4.23 2.60
CA GLY A 432 19.55 -5.22 1.54
C GLY A 432 20.67 -4.97 0.52
N TRP A 433 20.92 -5.95 -0.35
CA TRP A 433 21.92 -5.82 -1.42
C TRP A 433 21.42 -6.36 -2.76
N ILE A 434 21.76 -5.65 -3.83
CA ILE A 434 21.55 -6.11 -5.20
C ILE A 434 22.89 -6.01 -5.93
N GLY A 435 23.38 -7.11 -6.50
CA GLY A 435 24.63 -7.11 -7.26
C GLY A 435 24.44 -7.48 -8.72
N PHE A 436 25.31 -6.95 -9.57
CA PHE A 436 25.32 -7.20 -11.01
C PHE A 436 26.67 -7.72 -11.50
N HIS A 437 26.62 -8.68 -12.42
CA HIS A 437 27.68 -9.12 -13.33
C HIS A 437 29.09 -9.11 -12.71
N HIS A 438 29.83 -8.03 -12.87
CA HIS A 438 31.23 -7.91 -12.46
C HIS A 438 31.43 -7.94 -10.92
N ALA A 439 30.36 -7.81 -10.13
CA ALA A 439 30.36 -8.08 -8.70
C ALA A 439 30.78 -9.53 -8.34
N THR A 440 30.74 -10.47 -9.30
CA THR A 440 31.25 -11.85 -9.12
C THR A 440 32.57 -12.11 -9.84
N LEU A 441 33.33 -11.08 -10.23
CA LEU A 441 34.74 -11.28 -10.63
C LEU A 441 35.59 -11.61 -9.39
N LEU A 442 35.44 -12.85 -8.95
CA LEU A 442 35.95 -13.40 -7.70
C LEU A 442 37.10 -14.33 -7.99
N GLY A 443 38.31 -13.93 -7.61
CA GLY A 443 39.53 -14.66 -7.88
C GLY A 443 40.75 -13.87 -7.42
N ASP A 444 41.93 -14.29 -7.88
CA ASP A 444 43.17 -13.57 -7.64
C ASP A 444 43.44 -12.69 -8.87
N PHE A 445 43.22 -11.38 -8.73
CA PHE A 445 43.29 -10.42 -9.84
C PHE A 445 44.09 -9.20 -9.42
N ASP A 446 44.91 -8.67 -10.33
CA ASP A 446 45.65 -7.41 -10.15
C ASP A 446 46.47 -7.31 -8.85
N GLY A 447 46.93 -8.46 -8.32
CA GLY A 447 47.66 -8.55 -7.05
C GLY A 447 46.78 -8.59 -5.79
N TYR A 448 45.46 -8.60 -5.93
CA TYR A 448 44.49 -8.77 -4.84
C TYR A 448 44.06 -10.25 -4.74
N PRO A 449 44.09 -10.85 -3.54
CA PRO A 449 43.66 -12.22 -3.35
C PRO A 449 42.13 -12.33 -3.36
N LEU A 450 41.62 -13.54 -3.58
CA LEU A 450 40.20 -13.82 -3.46
C LEU A 450 39.65 -13.42 -2.08
N TRP A 451 38.61 -12.58 -2.07
CA TRP A 451 37.85 -12.30 -0.86
C TRP A 451 36.91 -13.47 -0.55
N GLN A 452 37.40 -14.43 0.24
CA GLN A 452 36.70 -15.69 0.51
C GLN A 452 35.26 -15.51 1.01
N TRP A 453 35.03 -14.56 1.93
CA TRP A 453 33.68 -14.32 2.45
C TRP A 453 32.69 -13.91 1.35
N PHE A 454 33.11 -13.09 0.39
CA PHE A 454 32.24 -12.67 -0.71
C PHE A 454 32.00 -13.80 -1.70
N SER A 455 33.00 -14.66 -1.93
CA SER A 455 32.82 -15.91 -2.68
C SER A 455 31.77 -16.79 -2.01
N ASP A 456 31.88 -17.06 -0.71
CA ASP A 456 30.90 -17.85 0.05
C ASP A 456 29.50 -17.21 0.03
N PHE A 457 29.44 -15.88 0.12
CA PHE A 457 28.19 -15.11 -0.01
C PHE A 457 27.55 -15.31 -1.40
N MET A 458 28.34 -15.44 -2.46
CA MET A 458 27.87 -15.71 -3.83
C MET A 458 27.66 -17.19 -4.15
N GLY A 459 27.70 -18.08 -3.15
CA GLY A 459 27.51 -19.53 -3.33
C GLY A 459 28.81 -20.34 -3.36
N GLY A 460 29.91 -19.73 -2.96
CA GLY A 460 31.25 -20.32 -2.90
C GLY A 460 31.98 -20.34 -4.24
N ILE A 461 31.53 -19.55 -5.22
CA ILE A 461 32.02 -19.55 -6.60
C ILE A 461 33.33 -18.78 -6.77
N ARG A 462 34.13 -19.18 -7.75
CA ARG A 462 35.28 -18.45 -8.27
C ARG A 462 35.11 -18.26 -9.78
N PHE A 463 35.41 -17.07 -10.28
CA PHE A 463 35.44 -16.80 -11.72
C PHE A 463 36.42 -17.76 -12.41
N GLN A 464 35.95 -18.40 -13.49
CA GLN A 464 36.75 -19.33 -14.28
C GLN A 464 37.02 -18.80 -15.68
N ASN A 465 35.98 -18.38 -16.39
CA ASN A 465 36.06 -17.88 -17.77
C ASN A 465 34.79 -17.11 -18.13
N TYR A 466 34.67 -16.64 -19.36
CA TYR A 466 33.47 -16.00 -19.90
C TYR A 466 33.19 -16.45 -21.33
N ILE A 467 31.97 -16.21 -21.80
CA ILE A 467 31.56 -16.47 -23.17
C ILE A 467 31.91 -15.28 -24.05
N ALA A 468 32.66 -15.53 -25.13
CA ALA A 468 33.10 -14.53 -26.09
C ALA A 468 32.75 -14.94 -27.54
N PRO A 469 32.32 -14.01 -28.41
CA PRO A 469 32.00 -12.60 -28.12
C PRO A 469 30.73 -12.47 -27.26
N LEU A 470 30.27 -11.23 -27.00
CA LEU A 470 28.95 -11.00 -26.41
C LEU A 470 27.89 -11.81 -27.16
N ALA A 471 26.94 -12.39 -26.41
CA ALA A 471 25.98 -13.33 -26.96
C ALA A 471 24.58 -13.08 -26.40
N ASP A 472 23.59 -13.28 -27.27
CA ASP A 472 22.21 -13.43 -26.83
C ASP A 472 22.07 -14.75 -26.05
N GLY A 473 21.26 -14.79 -25.00
CA GLY A 473 20.97 -16.01 -24.24
C GLY A 473 19.55 -16.00 -23.68
N THR A 474 18.87 -17.14 -23.74
CA THR A 474 17.53 -17.29 -23.16
C THR A 474 17.65 -17.64 -21.69
N VAL A 475 17.14 -16.77 -20.83
CA VAL A 475 17.02 -16.99 -19.39
C VAL A 475 15.70 -17.68 -19.11
N ILE A 476 15.73 -18.74 -18.30
CA ILE A 476 14.58 -19.53 -17.86
C ILE A 476 14.33 -19.27 -16.37
N VAL A 477 13.11 -18.84 -16.03
CA VAL A 477 12.70 -18.61 -14.64
C VAL A 477 12.36 -19.94 -13.98
N GLU A 478 13.09 -20.27 -12.91
CA GLU A 478 12.89 -21.49 -12.12
C GLU A 478 11.89 -21.29 -10.99
N ASP A 479 11.89 -20.11 -10.37
CA ASP A 479 11.10 -19.82 -9.17
C ASP A 479 10.19 -18.60 -9.38
N LYS A 480 9.03 -18.85 -9.98
CA LYS A 480 8.02 -17.84 -10.28
C LYS A 480 7.34 -17.26 -9.05
N GLU A 481 7.35 -18.00 -7.93
CA GLU A 481 6.69 -17.60 -6.69
C GLU A 481 7.55 -16.61 -5.90
N HIS A 482 8.87 -16.57 -6.16
CA HIS A 482 9.74 -15.62 -5.49
C HIS A 482 9.33 -14.16 -5.82
N PRO A 483 9.25 -13.24 -4.83
CA PRO A 483 8.80 -11.87 -5.07
C PRO A 483 9.55 -11.10 -6.15
N VAL A 484 10.84 -11.41 -6.36
CA VAL A 484 11.67 -10.82 -7.43
C VAL A 484 11.14 -11.17 -8.83
N MET A 485 10.55 -12.36 -8.99
CA MET A 485 10.07 -12.89 -10.28
C MET A 485 8.59 -12.58 -10.56
N LYS A 486 7.92 -11.82 -9.68
CA LYS A 486 6.51 -11.49 -9.85
C LYS A 486 6.26 -10.71 -11.15
N GLY A 487 5.49 -11.29 -12.06
CA GLY A 487 5.14 -10.67 -13.35
C GLY A 487 6.23 -10.77 -14.43
N VAL A 488 7.30 -11.52 -14.16
CA VAL A 488 8.36 -11.83 -15.13
C VAL A 488 7.94 -13.03 -15.97
N ASP A 489 8.26 -13.01 -17.27
CA ASP A 489 7.93 -14.13 -18.15
C ASP A 489 8.67 -15.41 -17.73
N ALA A 490 8.08 -16.57 -18.05
CA ALA A 490 8.69 -17.88 -17.76
C ALA A 490 10.08 -18.04 -18.40
N SER A 491 10.34 -17.32 -19.49
CA SER A 491 11.61 -17.22 -20.15
C SER A 491 11.71 -15.92 -20.93
N PHE A 492 12.90 -15.35 -21.05
CA PHE A 492 13.15 -14.14 -21.84
C PHE A 492 14.56 -14.14 -22.43
N VAL A 493 14.75 -13.41 -23.53
CA VAL A 493 16.06 -13.29 -24.19
C VAL A 493 16.80 -12.09 -23.63
N VAL A 494 18.00 -12.32 -23.13
CA VAL A 494 19.00 -11.29 -22.86
C VAL A 494 19.82 -11.11 -24.13
N GLN A 495 19.91 -9.89 -24.63
CA GLN A 495 20.58 -9.60 -25.90
C GLN A 495 21.97 -9.03 -25.68
N ASP A 496 22.94 -9.54 -26.45
CA ASP A 496 24.28 -8.94 -26.62
C ASP A 496 24.97 -8.64 -25.27
N ASP A 497 25.03 -9.64 -24.38
CA ASP A 497 25.60 -9.54 -23.03
C ASP A 497 26.78 -10.51 -22.83
N GLU A 498 27.54 -10.30 -21.76
CA GLU A 498 28.68 -11.15 -21.38
C GLU A 498 28.26 -12.17 -20.32
N TRP A 499 28.62 -13.44 -20.51
CA TRP A 499 28.24 -14.52 -19.61
C TRP A 499 29.45 -15.12 -18.91
N TYR A 500 29.60 -14.83 -17.61
CA TYR A 500 30.60 -15.45 -16.77
C TYR A 500 30.28 -16.92 -16.49
N THR A 501 31.33 -17.73 -16.49
CA THR A 501 31.35 -19.11 -16.03
C THR A 501 32.19 -19.20 -14.75
N TYR A 502 31.76 -20.06 -13.84
CA TYR A 502 32.40 -20.26 -12.55
C TYR A 502 32.95 -21.68 -12.42
N ASP A 503 33.88 -21.87 -11.49
CA ASP A 503 34.50 -23.15 -11.18
C ASP A 503 33.51 -24.25 -10.76
N LYS A 504 32.32 -23.86 -10.27
CA LYS A 504 31.21 -24.73 -9.92
C LYS A 504 29.89 -23.96 -9.91
N SER A 505 28.78 -24.69 -9.90
CA SER A 505 27.45 -24.10 -9.70
C SER A 505 27.28 -23.57 -8.27
N PRO A 506 26.71 -22.36 -8.08
CA PRO A 506 26.41 -21.81 -6.76
C PRO A 506 25.23 -22.50 -6.07
N ARG A 507 24.40 -23.24 -6.83
CA ARG A 507 23.12 -23.83 -6.43
C ARG A 507 23.11 -24.60 -5.10
N PRO A 508 24.17 -25.33 -4.69
CA PRO A 508 24.18 -25.98 -3.37
C PRO A 508 24.08 -25.02 -2.18
N ASN A 509 24.43 -23.74 -2.36
CA ASN A 509 24.56 -22.75 -1.29
C ASN A 509 23.61 -21.56 -1.44
N VAL A 510 22.82 -21.48 -2.51
CA VAL A 510 21.92 -20.36 -2.83
C VAL A 510 20.60 -20.87 -3.40
N ARG A 511 19.55 -20.06 -3.29
CA ARG A 511 18.28 -20.30 -3.98
C ARG A 511 18.35 -19.66 -5.36
N VAL A 512 18.42 -20.49 -6.40
CA VAL A 512 18.43 -20.06 -7.79
C VAL A 512 17.01 -19.65 -8.19
N LEU A 513 16.90 -18.47 -8.79
CA LEU A 513 15.63 -17.95 -9.31
C LEU A 513 15.53 -18.12 -10.82
N ALA A 514 16.66 -18.06 -11.54
CA ALA A 514 16.73 -18.30 -12.98
C ALA A 514 18.12 -18.78 -13.43
N HIS A 515 18.15 -19.55 -14.52
CA HIS A 515 19.36 -19.97 -15.23
C HIS A 515 19.31 -19.55 -16.70
N VAL A 516 20.46 -19.54 -17.38
CA VAL A 516 20.52 -19.37 -18.83
C VAL A 516 20.57 -20.72 -19.54
N ASP A 517 19.78 -20.89 -20.59
CA ASP A 517 19.88 -22.04 -21.49
C ASP A 517 21.05 -21.82 -22.46
N GLU A 518 22.20 -22.42 -22.15
CA GLU A 518 23.42 -22.27 -22.92
C GLU A 518 23.31 -22.77 -24.37
N SER A 519 22.29 -23.57 -24.71
CA SER A 519 22.06 -24.03 -26.10
C SER A 519 21.55 -22.91 -27.00
N THR A 520 21.01 -21.84 -26.39
CA THR A 520 20.42 -20.70 -27.11
C THR A 520 21.43 -19.59 -27.42
N TYR A 521 22.69 -19.74 -27.00
CA TYR A 521 23.69 -18.70 -27.22
C TYR A 521 23.83 -18.35 -28.70
N THR A 522 23.70 -17.06 -29.00
CA THR A 522 23.91 -16.53 -30.35
C THR A 522 24.87 -15.35 -30.31
N PRO A 523 26.10 -15.48 -30.85
CA PRO A 523 26.64 -16.65 -31.51
C PRO A 523 26.90 -17.82 -30.54
N ALA A 524 26.86 -19.05 -31.06
CA ALA A 524 27.12 -20.24 -30.25
C ALA A 524 28.56 -20.25 -29.71
N SER A 525 28.71 -20.63 -28.44
CA SER A 525 30.00 -20.77 -27.77
C SER A 525 30.33 -22.22 -27.45
N ALA A 526 31.60 -22.59 -27.60
CA ALA A 526 32.13 -23.86 -27.12
C ALA A 526 32.44 -23.86 -25.60
N VAL A 527 32.56 -22.67 -25.00
CA VAL A 527 32.69 -22.51 -23.54
C VAL A 527 31.31 -22.67 -22.92
N LYS A 528 31.21 -23.57 -21.93
CA LYS A 528 29.99 -23.94 -21.23
C LYS A 528 30.30 -24.08 -19.73
N MET A 529 29.40 -23.62 -18.88
CA MET A 529 29.37 -23.89 -17.45
C MET A 529 28.56 -25.16 -17.13
N GLY A 530 27.54 -25.48 -17.95
CA GLY A 530 26.61 -26.58 -17.71
C GLY A 530 25.40 -26.13 -16.89
N ASP A 531 25.39 -26.40 -15.58
CA ASP A 531 24.40 -25.76 -14.70
C ASP A 531 24.78 -24.29 -14.51
N HIS A 532 24.09 -23.38 -15.19
CA HIS A 532 24.43 -21.96 -15.29
C HIS A 532 23.37 -21.04 -14.67
N PRO A 533 23.24 -21.00 -13.32
CA PRO A 533 22.44 -19.99 -12.64
C PRO A 533 22.88 -18.56 -13.00
N VAL A 534 21.90 -17.67 -13.21
CA VAL A 534 22.14 -16.26 -13.58
C VAL A 534 21.35 -15.27 -12.73
N VAL A 535 20.36 -15.74 -11.95
CA VAL A 535 19.74 -14.94 -10.89
C VAL A 535 19.56 -15.81 -9.66
N TRP A 536 20.05 -15.36 -8.51
CA TRP A 536 19.90 -16.10 -7.25
C TRP A 536 19.93 -15.21 -6.01
N VAL A 537 19.47 -15.77 -4.90
CA VAL A 537 19.45 -15.15 -3.56
C VAL A 537 20.17 -16.04 -2.56
N ASN A 538 20.87 -15.45 -1.59
CA ASN A 538 21.46 -16.17 -0.47
C ASN A 538 20.59 -16.00 0.78
N GLU A 539 19.68 -16.95 1.02
CA GLU A 539 18.80 -16.97 2.20
C GLU A 539 19.53 -17.29 3.51
N GLY A 540 20.81 -17.67 3.44
CA GLY A 540 21.68 -17.86 4.61
C GLY A 540 22.15 -16.56 5.26
N LYS A 541 21.77 -15.40 4.72
CA LYS A 541 22.10 -14.07 5.27
C LYS A 541 20.86 -13.40 5.85
N ALA A 542 21.06 -12.60 6.91
CA ALA A 542 19.98 -11.83 7.52
C ALA A 542 19.47 -10.72 6.59
N ALA A 543 20.37 -10.05 5.86
CA ALA A 543 20.01 -9.10 4.82
C ALA A 543 19.45 -9.82 3.59
N ARG A 544 18.30 -9.36 3.10
CA ARG A 544 17.78 -9.79 1.81
C ARG A 544 18.73 -9.35 0.71
N ASN A 545 19.03 -10.26 -0.20
CA ASN A 545 20.03 -10.05 -1.23
C ASN A 545 19.64 -10.79 -2.51
N VAL A 546 20.00 -10.21 -3.65
CA VAL A 546 19.85 -10.86 -4.96
C VAL A 546 21.01 -10.49 -5.86
N TYR A 547 21.50 -11.46 -6.62
CA TYR A 547 22.51 -11.26 -7.63
C TYR A 547 21.93 -11.51 -9.02
N PHE A 548 22.27 -10.64 -9.96
CA PHE A 548 22.00 -10.76 -11.39
C PHE A 548 23.34 -10.91 -12.12
N GLN A 549 23.54 -12.03 -12.80
CA GLN A 549 24.78 -12.26 -13.57
C GLN A 549 24.86 -11.40 -14.83
N MET A 550 23.71 -11.03 -15.37
CA MET A 550 23.58 -10.11 -16.51
C MET A 550 23.97 -8.70 -16.07
N GLY A 551 24.67 -7.94 -16.92
CA GLY A 551 25.09 -6.58 -16.55
C GLY A 551 26.17 -5.93 -17.43
N HIS A 552 26.60 -6.53 -18.54
CA HIS A 552 27.59 -5.89 -19.41
C HIS A 552 26.91 -4.91 -20.40
N SER A 553 25.73 -5.27 -20.90
CA SER A 553 25.06 -4.56 -22.00
C SER A 553 24.09 -3.48 -21.53
N PRO A 554 24.18 -2.22 -22.02
CA PRO A 554 23.16 -1.20 -21.73
C PRO A 554 21.79 -1.54 -22.32
N LYS A 555 21.71 -2.48 -23.27
CA LYS A 555 20.46 -2.96 -23.87
C LYS A 555 19.56 -3.67 -22.86
N LEU A 556 20.11 -4.15 -21.74
CA LEU A 556 19.34 -4.76 -20.66
C LEU A 556 18.21 -3.86 -20.14
N PHE A 557 18.40 -2.53 -20.13
CA PHE A 557 17.35 -1.59 -19.72
C PHE A 557 16.27 -1.32 -20.78
N GLN A 558 16.34 -2.02 -21.91
CA GLN A 558 15.26 -2.13 -22.91
C GLN A 558 14.41 -3.39 -22.67
N SER A 559 14.87 -4.31 -21.81
CA SER A 559 14.12 -5.50 -21.42
C SER A 559 13.12 -5.16 -20.32
N ASP A 560 11.85 -5.41 -20.61
CA ASP A 560 10.78 -5.25 -19.62
C ASP A 560 10.95 -6.26 -18.47
N ASP A 561 11.45 -7.48 -18.72
CA ASP A 561 11.69 -8.48 -17.67
C ASP A 561 12.79 -8.05 -16.71
N LEU A 562 13.91 -7.54 -17.23
CA LEU A 562 15.02 -7.14 -16.38
C LEU A 562 14.67 -5.92 -15.53
N THR A 563 13.99 -4.94 -16.11
CA THR A 563 13.54 -3.76 -15.36
C THR A 563 12.44 -4.11 -14.34
N MET A 564 11.53 -5.05 -14.66
CA MET A 564 10.55 -5.60 -13.72
C MET A 564 11.24 -6.33 -12.56
N MET A 565 12.19 -7.22 -12.84
CA MET A 565 12.97 -7.93 -11.84
C MET A 565 13.73 -6.98 -10.92
N LEU A 566 14.39 -5.96 -11.46
CA LEU A 566 15.11 -4.97 -10.66
C LEU A 566 14.16 -4.13 -9.79
N SER A 567 13.03 -3.70 -10.34
CA SER A 567 11.98 -2.98 -9.60
C SER A 567 11.43 -3.83 -8.45
N ASN A 568 11.17 -5.12 -8.69
CA ASN A 568 10.75 -6.08 -7.67
C ASN A 568 11.83 -6.35 -6.63
N ALA A 569 13.09 -6.49 -7.05
CA ALA A 569 14.24 -6.68 -6.17
C ALA A 569 14.41 -5.52 -5.20
N ILE A 570 14.29 -4.27 -5.66
CA ILE A 570 14.32 -3.10 -4.79
C ILE A 570 13.19 -3.18 -3.75
N ARG A 571 11.94 -3.42 -4.16
CA ARG A 571 10.81 -3.57 -3.23
C ARG A 571 11.02 -4.70 -2.22
N TRP A 572 11.55 -5.85 -2.68
CA TRP A 572 11.73 -7.02 -1.84
C TRP A 572 12.87 -6.86 -0.83
N THR A 573 13.98 -6.25 -1.24
CA THR A 573 15.17 -6.02 -0.40
C THR A 573 14.93 -4.94 0.66
N LEU A 574 14.06 -3.96 0.40
CA LEU A 574 13.71 -2.90 1.35
C LEU A 574 12.69 -3.32 2.42
N LYS A 575 11.96 -4.42 2.21
CA LYS A 575 11.04 -4.99 3.20
C LYS A 575 11.85 -5.61 4.36
N LYS A 576 11.62 -5.10 5.57
CA LYS A 576 12.20 -5.63 6.81
C LYS A 576 11.36 -6.77 7.38
#